data_AF-A0A0B0D5M6-F1
#
_entry.id   AF-A0A0B0D5M6-F1
#
_cell.length_a   1.000
_cell.length_b   1.000
_cell.length_c   1.000
_cell.angle_alpha   90.00
_cell.angle_beta   90.00
_cell.angle_gamma   90.00
#
_symmetry.space_group_name_H-M   'P 1'
#
loop_
_entity.id
_entity.type
_entity.pdbx_description
1 polymer ?
#
loop_
_entity_poly.entity_id
_entity_poly.type
_entity_poly.pdbx_seq_one_letter_code
_entity_poly.pdbx_strand_id
1 'polypeptide(L)'
;FVALGSPAQEYWMIDNMKDLNVNIFQGVGGSFDVISGRIKRAPTLVQKVGLEWLYRLVLEPWRFKRQSKLPGFLYQVWQDKKSQ
;
A
#
# COMPACT_ATOMS: atom_id res chain seq x y z
N PHE A 1 7.49 10.85 -8.37
CA PHE A 1 6.50 10.15 -7.52
C PHE A 1 5.23 9.91 -8.33
N VAL A 2 4.63 8.73 -8.23
CA VAL A 2 3.44 8.33 -9.00
C VAL A 2 2.33 7.89 -8.04
N ALA A 3 1.18 8.56 -8.07
CA ALA A 3 0.07 8.38 -7.13
C ALA A 3 -1.18 7.79 -7.80
N LEU A 4 -1.00 6.83 -8.72
CA LEU A 4 -2.09 6.21 -9.47
C LEU A 4 -2.72 5.00 -8.76
N GLY A 5 -2.13 4.57 -7.64
CA GLY A 5 -2.52 3.35 -6.95
C GLY A 5 -2.00 2.10 -7.65
N SER A 6 -1.92 0.98 -6.91
CA SER A 6 -1.43 -0.29 -7.45
C SER A 6 -2.58 -1.10 -8.07
N PRO A 7 -2.41 -1.75 -9.24
CA PRO A 7 -1.16 -1.91 -10.01
C PRO A 7 -0.90 -0.80 -11.08
N ALA A 8 -1.80 0.19 -11.20
CA ALA A 8 -1.75 1.17 -12.28
C ALA A 8 -0.49 2.04 -12.27
N GLN A 9 0.01 2.39 -11.08
CA GLN A 9 1.25 3.13 -10.92
C GLN A 9 2.44 2.33 -11.45
N GLU A 10 2.50 1.03 -11.21
CA GLU A 10 3.59 0.15 -11.67
C GLU A 10 3.60 0.07 -13.20
N TYR A 11 2.44 -0.15 -13.82
CA TYR A 11 2.33 -0.18 -15.28
C TYR A 11 2.71 1.15 -15.91
N TRP A 12 2.17 2.27 -15.39
CA TRP A 12 2.53 3.59 -15.91
C TRP A 12 4.03 3.87 -15.79
N MET A 13 4.65 3.48 -14.67
CA MET A 13 6.09 3.64 -14.49
C MET A 13 6.88 2.80 -15.51
N ILE A 14 6.51 1.54 -15.75
CA ILE A 14 7.16 0.67 -16.74
C ILE A 14 7.02 1.25 -18.15
N ASP A 15 5.82 1.68 -18.52
CA ASP A 15 5.50 2.18 -19.86
C ASP A 15 6.24 3.48 -20.19
N ASN A 16 6.51 4.32 -19.19
CA ASN A 16 7.15 5.64 -19.36
C ASN A 16 8.63 5.65 -18.94
N MET A 17 9.18 4.51 -18.48
CA MET A 17 10.52 4.46 -17.88
C MET A 17 11.62 4.87 -18.85
N LYS A 18 11.46 4.51 -20.14
CA LYS A 18 12.45 4.75 -21.19
C LYS A 18 12.46 6.20 -21.66
N ASP A 19 11.33 6.88 -21.57
CA ASP A 19 11.14 8.22 -22.10
C ASP A 19 11.39 9.31 -21.05
N LEU A 20 11.42 8.95 -19.77
CA LEU A 20 11.63 9.86 -18.66
C LEU A 20 13.10 9.85 -18.21
N ASN A 21 13.76 11.01 -18.30
CA ASN A 21 15.11 11.21 -17.77
C ASN A 21 15.08 11.44 -16.24
N VAL A 22 14.74 10.39 -15.47
CA VAL A 22 14.70 10.43 -14.01
C VAL A 22 15.42 9.24 -13.39
N ASN A 23 16.11 9.46 -12.27
CA ASN A 23 16.90 8.42 -11.61
C ASN A 23 16.05 7.49 -10.74
N ILE A 24 14.89 7.95 -10.26
CA ILE A 24 14.08 7.23 -9.28
C ILE A 24 12.59 7.33 -9.64
N PHE A 25 11.96 6.16 -9.74
CA PHE A 25 10.52 6.01 -9.81
C PHE A 25 10.00 5.53 -8.46
N GLN A 26 9.03 6.24 -7.89
CA GLN A 26 8.45 5.90 -6.59
C GLN A 26 6.93 5.97 -6.67
N GLY A 27 6.29 4.81 -6.59
CA GLY A 27 4.86 4.69 -6.35
C GLY A 27 4.54 5.10 -4.92
N VAL A 28 3.63 6.06 -4.74
CA VAL A 28 3.19 6.54 -3.41
C VAL A 28 1.79 6.05 -3.04
N GLY A 29 1.09 5.40 -3.97
CA GLY A 29 -0.30 4.97 -3.80
C GLY A 29 -1.20 6.10 -3.29
N GLY A 30 -2.13 5.77 -2.39
CA GLY A 30 -3.05 6.73 -1.78
C GLY A 30 -2.45 7.60 -0.66
N SER A 31 -1.12 7.79 -0.62
CA SER A 31 -0.49 8.65 0.39
C SER A 31 -0.86 10.12 0.20
N PHE A 32 -0.99 10.56 -1.06
CA PHE A 32 -1.43 11.91 -1.39
C PHE A 32 -2.87 12.19 -0.99
N ASP A 33 -3.76 11.18 -0.98
CA ASP A 33 -5.13 11.36 -0.48
C ASP A 33 -5.15 11.74 1.00
N VAL A 34 -4.17 11.28 1.78
CA VAL A 34 -4.03 11.65 3.20
C VAL A 34 -3.43 13.04 3.36
N ILE A 35 -2.36 13.34 2.60
CA ILE A 35 -1.67 14.63 2.67
C ILE A 35 -2.57 15.78 2.19
N SER A 36 -3.37 15.55 1.15
CA SER A 36 -4.34 16.52 0.62
C SER A 36 -5.57 16.73 1.51
N GLY A 37 -5.73 15.95 2.59
CA GLY A 37 -6.90 16.00 3.46
C GLY A 37 -8.17 15.34 2.88
N ARG A 38 -8.08 14.74 1.69
CA ARG A 38 -9.20 14.01 1.06
C ARG A 38 -9.66 12.81 1.88
N ILE A 39 -8.72 12.10 2.50
CA ILE A 39 -8.98 10.97 3.39
C ILE A 39 -8.42 11.28 4.77
N LYS A 40 -9.26 11.13 5.80
CA LYS A 40 -8.82 11.25 7.19
C LYS A 40 -7.92 10.07 7.57
N ARG A 41 -6.72 10.37 8.07
CA ARG A 41 -5.79 9.35 8.58
C ARG A 41 -6.38 8.66 9.83
N ALA A 42 -5.97 7.41 10.07
CA ALA A 42 -6.33 6.70 11.30
C ALA A 42 -5.88 7.47 12.56
N PRO A 43 -6.56 7.34 13.71
CA PRO A 43 -6.10 7.93 14.97
C PRO A 43 -4.68 7.46 15.33
N THR A 44 -3.90 8.31 16.01
CA THR A 44 -2.50 8.03 16.34
C THR A 44 -2.28 6.72 17.10
N LEU A 45 -3.21 6.35 18.00
CA LEU A 45 -3.17 5.07 18.71
C LEU A 45 -3.20 3.89 17.74
N VAL A 46 -4.10 3.93 16.74
CA VAL A 46 -4.26 2.89 15.72
C VAL A 46 -3.02 2.80 14.82
N GLN A 47 -2.42 3.95 14.48
CA GLN A 47 -1.16 4.00 13.75
C GLN A 47 -0.02 3.34 14.55
N LYS A 48 0.10 3.67 15.84
CA LYS A 48 1.17 3.17 16.73
C LYS A 48 1.12 1.65 16.93
N VAL A 49 -0.07 1.05 16.94
CA VAL A 49 -0.23 -0.41 17.05
C VAL A 49 -0.17 -1.12 15.70
N GLY A 50 0.11 -0.41 14.60
CA GLY A 50 0.24 -1.00 13.26
C GLY A 50 -1.09 -1.45 12.62
N LEU A 51 -2.23 -1.00 13.15
CA LEU A 51 -3.57 -1.41 12.67
C LEU A 51 -4.20 -0.41 11.69
N GLU A 52 -3.42 0.50 11.12
CA GLU A 52 -3.92 1.47 10.14
C GLU A 52 -4.53 0.77 8.90
N TRP A 53 -3.97 -0.37 8.48
CA TRP A 53 -4.51 -1.15 7.36
C TRP A 53 -5.92 -1.69 7.64
N LEU A 54 -6.18 -2.09 8.89
CA LEU A 54 -7.47 -2.62 9.34
C LEU A 54 -8.50 -1.49 9.45
N TYR A 55 -8.10 -0.35 10.03
CA TYR A 55 -8.92 0.85 10.07
C TYR A 55 -9.37 1.28 8.66
N ARG A 56 -8.43 1.29 7.70
CA ARG A 56 -8.75 1.58 6.29
C ARG A 56 -9.65 0.53 5.66
N LEU A 57 -9.51 -0.75 6.02
CA LEU A 57 -10.38 -1.81 5.52
C LEU A 57 -11.83 -1.65 6.00
N VAL A 58 -12.02 -1.21 7.25
CA VAL A 58 -13.35 -0.92 7.81
C VAL A 58 -14.00 0.26 7.09
N LEU A 59 -13.24 1.32 6.78
CA LEU A 59 -13.75 2.48 6.04
C LEU A 59 -13.97 2.20 4.55
N GLU A 60 -13.13 1.36 3.95
CA GLU A 60 -13.12 1.06 2.52
C GLU A 60 -13.25 -0.45 2.28
N PRO A 61 -14.44 -1.04 2.51
CA PRO A 61 -14.64 -2.50 2.51
C PRO A 61 -14.30 -3.18 1.18
N TRP A 62 -14.38 -2.45 0.05
CA TRP A 62 -13.97 -2.95 -1.26
C TRP A 62 -12.48 -3.33 -1.33
N ARG A 63 -11.64 -2.82 -0.40
CA ARG A 63 -10.22 -3.18 -0.29
C ARG A 63 -9.99 -4.59 0.26
N PHE A 64 -11.03 -5.30 0.69
CA PHE A 64 -10.94 -6.68 1.20
C PHE A 64 -10.23 -7.62 0.21
N LYS A 65 -10.47 -7.46 -1.10
CA LYS A 65 -9.80 -8.25 -2.15
C LYS A 65 -8.28 -8.16 -2.08
N ARG A 66 -7.73 -7.01 -1.68
CA ARG A 66 -6.29 -6.82 -1.49
C ARG A 66 -5.83 -7.44 -0.18
N GLN A 67 -6.60 -7.22 0.90
CA GLN A 67 -6.22 -7.67 2.24
C GLN A 67 -6.34 -9.18 2.45
N SER A 68 -7.09 -9.89 1.60
CA SER A 68 -7.17 -11.36 1.62
C SER A 68 -5.84 -12.07 1.36
N LYS A 69 -4.82 -11.35 0.86
CA LYS A 69 -3.45 -11.87 0.71
C LYS A 69 -2.65 -11.88 2.02
N LEU A 70 -3.05 -11.09 3.02
CA LEU A 70 -2.32 -10.98 4.29
C LEU A 70 -2.24 -12.30 5.09
N PRO A 71 -3.30 -13.12 5.20
CA PRO A 71 -3.20 -14.42 5.88
C PRO A 71 -2.18 -15.35 5.24
N GLY A 72 -2.12 -15.39 3.91
CA GLY A 72 -1.13 -16.18 3.18
C GLY A 72 0.29 -15.69 3.43
N PHE A 73 0.50 -14.37 3.46
CA PHE A 73 1.79 -13.78 3.83
C PHE A 73 2.20 -14.11 5.27
N LEU A 74 1.27 -14.03 6.24
CA LEU A 74 1.54 -14.40 7.62
C LEU A 74 1.95 -15.88 7.75
N TYR A 75 1.29 -16.76 7.00
CA TYR A 75 1.65 -18.17 6.94
C TYR A 75 3.06 -18.38 6.37
N GLN A 76 3.43 -17.68 5.30
CA GLN A 76 4.77 -17.72 4.71
C GLN A 76 5.84 -17.28 5.72
N VAL A 77 5.65 -16.12 6.36
CA VAL A 77 6.58 -15.61 7.38
C VAL A 77 6.72 -16.58 8.56
N TRP A 78 5.63 -17.23 8.97
CA TRP A 78 5.67 -18.23 10.03
C TRP A 78 6.46 -19.48 9.63
N GLN A 79 6.32 -19.95 8.39
CA GLN A 79 7.12 -21.05 7.87
C GLN A 79 8.60 -20.71 7.78
N ASP A 80 8.94 -19.51 7.28
CA ASP A 80 10.34 -19.06 7.19
C ASP A 80 11.01 -19.01 8.56
N LYS A 81 10.29 -18.53 9.59
CA LYS A 81 10.77 -18.54 10.98
C LYS A 81 10.98 -19.93 11.55
N LYS A 82 10.26 -20.94 11.06
CA LYS A 82 10.40 -22.34 11.52
C LYS A 82 11.54 -23.07 10.80
N SER A 83 11.96 -22.56 9.65
CA SER A 83 13.05 -23.10 8.83
C SER A 83 14.43 -22.50 9.15
N GLN A 84 14.50 -21.51 10.06
CA GLN A 84 15.71 -20.98 10.67
C GLN A 84 15.88 -21.54 12.09
#